data_AF-A0A519N0G0-F1
#
_entry.id   AF-A0A519N0G0-F1
#
_cell.length_a   1.000
_cell.length_b   1.000
_cell.length_c   1.000
_cell.angle_alpha   90.00
_cell.angle_beta   90.00
_cell.angle_gamma   90.00
#
_symmetry.space_group_name_H-M   'P 1'
#
loop_
_entity.id
_entity.type
_entity.pdbx_description
1 polymer ?
#
loop_
_entity_poly.entity_id
_entity_poly.type
_entity_poly.pdbx_seq_one_letter_code
_entity_poly.pdbx_strand_id
1 'polypeptide(L)'
;MSCILALIGLVLLCSVGRNRNTINVRKSESDSVPKILYDYLPQIQKITTDSIVYPYEPFYDDSTGNFVAIGHLVSSDEFHAVSTSFKDSSLTFFRYDAPEWKIIGKEKLPDFVFLETQDLDNDGRREILTRTPPNMNGNCGYNIFYLSEKRQGVHFSGYLFGRFEPMPNAQVHYIYEGSWYMPYTQTLYEWRNEKLIPVREVSVELKKANMRTNAQWITFSENPTYDKDTLVVKFKKTYRERKHAKLVDEFFGKKQTEQ
;
A
#
# COMPACT_ATOMS: atom_id res chain seq x y z
N MET A 1 -19.03 49.80 -4.08
CA MET A 1 -19.92 48.62 -4.13
C MET A 1 -19.85 48.11 -5.57
N SER A 2 -19.34 46.94 -5.93
CA SER A 2 -19.02 45.73 -5.19
C SER A 2 -17.87 44.99 -5.91
N CYS A 3 -16.96 44.41 -5.13
CA CYS A 3 -15.82 43.64 -5.62
C CYS A 3 -16.27 42.30 -6.22
N ILE A 4 -15.63 41.93 -7.32
CA ILE A 4 -15.71 40.62 -7.98
C ILE A 4 -14.84 39.64 -7.16
N LEU A 5 -15.48 38.62 -6.59
CA LEU A 5 -14.79 37.48 -5.95
C LEU A 5 -14.57 36.40 -7.01
N ALA A 6 -13.33 36.25 -7.46
CA ALA A 6 -12.87 35.09 -8.19
C ALA A 6 -12.54 33.98 -7.17
N LEU A 7 -13.37 32.94 -7.11
CA LEU A 7 -13.05 31.69 -6.41
C LEU A 7 -12.01 30.93 -7.25
N ILE A 8 -10.75 30.99 -6.84
CA ILE A 8 -9.72 30.04 -7.28
C ILE A 8 -9.86 28.81 -6.39
N GLY A 9 -10.25 27.69 -7.00
CA GLY A 9 -10.29 26.38 -6.36
C GLY A 9 -8.87 25.96 -5.99
N LEU A 10 -8.59 25.99 -4.69
CA LEU A 10 -7.39 25.44 -4.09
C LEU A 10 -7.49 23.92 -4.15
N VAL A 11 -6.76 23.29 -5.10
CA VAL A 11 -6.48 21.86 -5.04
C VAL A 11 -5.53 21.67 -3.85
N LEU A 12 -6.08 21.27 -2.70
CA LEU A 12 -5.29 20.74 -1.61
C LEU A 12 -4.64 19.43 -2.10
N LEU A 13 -3.40 19.55 -2.58
CA LEU A 13 -2.44 18.46 -2.51
C LEU A 13 -2.24 18.18 -1.02
N CYS A 14 -2.90 17.13 -0.50
CA CYS A 14 -2.54 16.53 0.77
C CYS A 14 -1.12 15.94 0.63
N SER A 15 -0.11 16.79 0.78
CA SER A 15 1.21 16.33 1.20
C SER A 15 1.06 15.88 2.64
N VAL A 16 0.86 14.57 2.85
CA VAL A 16 1.11 13.97 4.16
C VAL A 16 2.61 14.15 4.42
N GLY A 17 2.95 15.20 5.17
CA GLY A 17 4.30 15.46 5.62
C GLY A 17 4.75 14.34 6.55
N ARG A 18 5.40 13.31 6.01
CA ARG A 18 6.18 12.37 6.82
C ARG A 18 7.46 13.10 7.25
N ASN A 19 7.58 13.39 8.55
CA ASN A 19 8.86 13.79 9.16
C ASN A 19 9.87 12.65 9.00
N ARG A 20 10.67 12.70 7.93
CA ARG A 20 11.79 11.79 7.72
C ARG A 20 12.97 12.32 8.52
N ASN A 21 13.18 11.81 9.73
CA ASN A 21 14.42 12.03 10.46
C ASN A 21 15.48 11.06 9.91
N THR A 22 16.22 11.51 8.89
CA THR A 22 17.41 10.82 8.39
C THR A 22 18.64 11.30 9.13
N ILE A 23 19.41 10.37 9.70
CA ILE A 23 20.69 10.67 10.36
C ILE A 23 21.80 10.18 9.45
N ASN A 24 22.68 11.10 9.04
CA ASN A 24 23.77 10.81 8.11
C ASN A 24 24.92 10.09 8.81
N VAL A 25 24.82 8.79 8.96
CA VAL A 25 25.95 7.92 9.30
C VAL A 25 26.36 7.17 8.03
N ARG A 26 27.64 7.20 7.66
CA ARG A 26 28.15 6.34 6.58
C ARG A 26 28.18 4.90 7.08
N LYS A 27 27.51 4.00 6.35
CA LYS A 27 27.56 2.56 6.59
C LYS A 27 29.00 2.06 6.41
N SER A 28 29.56 1.35 7.40
CA SER A 28 30.73 0.52 7.12
C SER A 28 30.27 -0.80 6.51
N GLU A 29 31.02 -1.35 5.56
CA GLU A 29 30.68 -2.63 4.89
C GLU A 29 30.55 -3.83 5.85
N SER A 30 30.93 -3.65 7.12
CA SER A 30 30.94 -4.65 8.19
C SER A 30 29.75 -4.60 9.16
N ASP A 31 28.81 -3.65 9.04
CA ASP A 31 27.69 -3.54 9.98
C ASP A 31 26.63 -4.62 9.69
N SER A 32 26.55 -5.62 10.58
CA SER A 32 25.49 -6.64 10.54
C SER A 32 24.16 -6.06 11.00
N VAL A 33 23.04 -6.59 10.49
CA VAL A 33 21.68 -6.15 10.90
C VAL A 33 21.51 -6.15 12.42
N PRO A 34 21.92 -7.18 13.19
CA PRO A 34 21.86 -7.14 14.64
C PRO A 34 22.60 -5.94 15.25
N LYS A 35 23.82 -5.64 14.79
CA LYS A 35 24.59 -4.50 15.30
C LYS A 35 23.83 -3.18 15.08
N ILE A 36 23.28 -2.98 13.88
CA ILE A 36 22.49 -1.79 13.53
C ILE A 36 21.30 -1.63 14.48
N LEU A 37 20.56 -2.72 14.72
CA LEU A 37 19.38 -2.72 15.58
C LEU A 37 19.70 -2.36 17.04
N TYR A 38 20.85 -2.81 17.57
CA TYR A 38 21.28 -2.48 18.93
C TYR A 38 21.88 -1.07 19.04
N ASP A 39 22.68 -0.64 18.06
CA ASP A 39 23.31 0.70 18.06
C ASP A 39 22.24 1.83 18.02
N TYR A 40 21.11 1.58 17.36
CA TYR A 40 20.01 2.54 17.25
C TYR A 40 18.95 2.41 18.36
N LEU A 41 18.99 1.36 19.19
CA LEU A 41 18.02 1.13 20.27
C LEU A 41 17.85 2.35 21.21
N PRO A 42 18.91 3.03 21.69
CA PRO A 42 18.76 4.19 22.57
C PRO A 42 18.06 5.39 21.92
N GLN A 43 18.08 5.47 20.59
CA GLN A 43 17.43 6.55 19.84
C GLN A 43 15.95 6.23 19.61
N ILE A 44 15.64 5.01 19.19
CA ILE A 44 14.24 4.60 18.96
C ILE A 44 13.44 4.59 20.26
N GLN A 45 14.07 4.27 21.41
CA GLN A 45 13.42 4.33 22.73
C GLN A 45 12.98 5.74 23.14
N LYS A 46 13.48 6.80 22.48
CA LYS A 46 13.05 8.19 22.72
C LYS A 46 11.88 8.59 21.83
N ILE A 47 11.52 7.77 20.85
CA ILE A 47 10.39 8.01 19.96
C ILE A 47 9.13 7.59 20.72
N THR A 48 8.16 8.48 20.78
CA THR A 48 6.88 8.26 21.47
C THR A 48 5.68 8.24 20.52
N THR A 49 5.94 8.40 19.22
CA THR A 49 4.94 8.43 18.17
C THR A 49 5.32 7.53 17.03
N ASP A 50 4.31 7.06 16.32
CA ASP A 50 4.35 6.47 14.98
C ASP A 50 5.43 7.09 14.07
N SER A 51 6.59 6.45 13.98
CA SER A 51 7.75 6.97 13.24
C SER A 51 8.57 5.84 12.62
N ILE A 52 9.21 6.17 11.50
CA ILE A 52 10.17 5.30 10.81
C ILE A 52 11.53 6.01 10.81
N VAL A 53 12.54 5.35 11.36
CA VAL A 53 13.94 5.79 11.32
C VAL A 53 14.70 4.92 10.33
N TYR A 54 15.52 5.57 9.50
CA TYR A 54 16.46 4.93 8.61
C TYR A 54 17.87 5.17 9.15
N PRO A 55 18.53 4.14 9.72
CA PRO A 55 19.90 4.23 10.22
C PRO A 55 20.95 4.68 9.20
N TYR A 56 20.67 4.46 7.91
CA TYR A 56 21.52 4.86 6.80
C TYR A 56 20.64 5.40 5.67
N GLU A 57 21.20 6.25 4.81
CA GLU A 57 20.52 6.63 3.58
C GLU A 57 20.24 5.39 2.72
N PRO A 58 19.08 5.32 2.05
CA PRO A 58 18.83 4.29 1.06
C PRO A 58 19.78 4.48 -0.12
N PHE A 59 20.92 3.80 -0.11
CA PHE A 59 21.83 3.78 -1.25
C PHE A 59 21.25 2.85 -2.33
N TYR A 60 21.01 3.42 -3.51
CA TYR A 60 20.63 2.72 -4.74
C TYR A 60 21.85 2.09 -5.45
N ASP A 61 22.87 1.67 -4.71
CA ASP A 61 24.01 0.96 -5.29
C ASP A 61 23.77 -0.54 -5.16
N ASP A 62 23.53 -1.18 -6.31
CA ASP A 62 23.09 -2.55 -6.52
C ASP A 62 24.00 -3.63 -5.89
N SER A 63 25.17 -3.24 -5.38
CA SER A 63 26.22 -4.16 -4.96
C SER A 63 26.22 -4.53 -3.47
N THR A 64 25.65 -3.73 -2.56
CA THR A 64 25.79 -3.95 -1.09
C THR A 64 24.57 -3.59 -0.22
N GLY A 65 23.46 -3.16 -0.81
CA GLY A 65 22.36 -2.55 -0.08
C GLY A 65 21.54 -3.51 0.80
N ASN A 66 21.96 -3.68 2.06
CA ASN A 66 21.02 -3.96 3.14
C ASN A 66 20.42 -2.64 3.61
N PHE A 67 19.10 -2.53 3.58
CA PHE A 67 18.32 -1.40 4.09
C PHE A 67 17.64 -1.81 5.38
N VAL A 68 17.72 -0.99 6.42
CA VAL A 68 17.02 -1.26 7.68
C VAL A 68 16.13 -0.07 7.99
N ALA A 69 14.89 -0.34 8.35
CA ALA A 69 13.94 0.64 8.87
C ALA A 69 13.55 0.20 10.28
N ILE A 70 13.53 1.13 11.24
CA ILE A 70 13.27 0.83 12.66
C ILE A 70 12.28 1.84 13.21
N GLY A 71 11.33 1.41 14.05
CA GLY A 71 10.48 2.31 14.82
C GLY A 71 9.14 1.69 15.22
N HIS A 72 8.17 2.55 15.49
CA HIS A 72 6.77 2.17 15.74
C HIS A 72 6.08 1.94 14.40
N LEU A 73 6.42 0.82 13.75
CA LEU A 73 5.95 0.50 12.39
C LEU A 73 4.50 0.00 12.41
N VAL A 74 4.16 -0.83 13.39
CA VAL A 74 2.83 -1.47 13.51
C VAL A 74 1.97 -0.77 14.55
N SER A 75 2.51 -0.45 15.73
CA SER A 75 1.80 0.28 16.80
C SER A 75 2.77 1.20 17.54
N SER A 76 2.21 2.16 18.29
CA SER A 76 2.97 3.07 19.16
C SER A 76 3.62 2.38 20.35
N ASP A 77 3.22 1.15 20.67
CA ASP A 77 3.62 0.48 21.91
C ASP A 77 4.78 -0.50 21.69
N GLU A 78 5.01 -0.92 20.44
CA GLU A 78 5.99 -1.95 20.11
C GLU A 78 6.98 -1.46 19.05
N PHE A 79 8.27 -1.71 19.30
CA PHE A 79 9.32 -1.46 18.31
C PHE A 79 9.42 -2.62 17.33
N HIS A 80 9.38 -2.26 16.05
CA HIS A 80 9.52 -3.16 14.93
C HIS A 80 10.66 -2.70 14.04
N ALA A 81 11.26 -3.64 13.32
CA ALA A 81 12.21 -3.32 12.27
C ALA A 81 11.99 -4.17 11.02
N VAL A 82 12.33 -3.61 9.87
CA VAL A 82 12.33 -4.29 8.58
C VAL A 82 13.71 -4.16 7.99
N SER A 83 14.34 -5.30 7.70
CA SER A 83 15.60 -5.35 6.95
C SER A 83 15.33 -5.89 5.54
N THR A 84 15.79 -5.17 4.53
CA THR A 84 15.77 -5.60 3.13
C THR A 84 17.18 -5.99 2.69
N SER A 85 17.32 -7.10 1.99
CA SER A 85 18.52 -7.47 1.23
C SER A 85 18.20 -7.41 -0.26
N PHE A 86 18.80 -6.48 -1.01
CA PHE A 86 18.62 -6.42 -2.47
C PHE A 86 19.26 -7.62 -3.18
N LYS A 87 20.40 -8.11 -2.65
CA LYS A 87 21.13 -9.27 -3.19
C LYS A 87 20.26 -10.54 -3.24
N ASP A 88 19.52 -10.78 -2.17
CA ASP A 88 18.68 -11.98 -2.03
C ASP A 88 17.19 -11.69 -2.25
N SER A 89 16.88 -10.44 -2.61
CA SER A 89 15.54 -9.88 -2.78
C SER A 89 14.61 -10.33 -1.65
N SER A 90 15.02 -10.08 -0.41
CA SER A 90 14.33 -10.57 0.79
C SER A 90 14.09 -9.49 1.82
N LEU A 91 12.98 -9.64 2.54
CA LEU A 91 12.64 -8.87 3.74
C LEU A 91 12.73 -9.77 4.96
N THR A 92 13.28 -9.23 6.04
CA THR A 92 13.24 -9.85 7.36
C THR A 92 12.61 -8.87 8.34
N PHE A 93 11.61 -9.33 9.08
CA PHE A 93 10.86 -8.55 10.05
C PHE A 93 11.35 -8.89 11.46
N PHE A 94 11.51 -7.86 12.29
CA PHE A 94 11.95 -8.01 13.66
C PHE A 94 10.99 -7.31 14.62
N ARG A 95 10.82 -7.90 15.82
CA ARG A 95 10.17 -7.27 16.97
C ARG A 95 11.18 -7.16 18.11
N TYR A 96 11.16 -6.05 18.83
CA TYR A 96 11.97 -5.91 20.03
C TYR A 96 11.22 -6.45 21.24
N ASP A 97 11.62 -7.64 21.69
CA ASP A 97 11.14 -8.28 22.90
C ASP A 97 12.23 -8.13 23.96
N ALA A 98 12.22 -7.00 24.68
CA ALA A 98 13.31 -6.61 25.58
C ALA A 98 13.80 -7.81 26.44
N PRO A 99 15.13 -8.07 26.47
CA PRO A 99 16.20 -7.24 25.92
C PRO A 99 16.59 -7.54 24.46
N GLU A 100 15.88 -8.40 23.75
CA GLU A 100 16.35 -9.01 22.50
C GLU A 100 15.49 -8.63 21.27
N TRP A 101 16.14 -8.56 20.11
CA TRP A 101 15.44 -8.52 18.82
C TRP A 101 15.13 -9.94 18.35
N LYS A 102 13.87 -10.21 18.03
CA LYS A 102 13.42 -11.51 17.49
C LYS A 102 12.96 -11.36 16.05
N ILE A 103 13.33 -12.34 15.22
CA ILE A 103 12.79 -12.44 13.86
C ILE A 103 11.34 -12.92 13.96
N ILE A 104 10.42 -12.15 13.41
CA ILE A 104 8.98 -12.44 13.41
C ILE A 104 8.43 -12.71 12.01
N GLY A 105 9.28 -12.69 10.98
CA GLY A 105 8.87 -13.03 9.62
C GLY A 105 10.01 -12.89 8.62
N LYS A 106 9.92 -13.61 7.50
CA LYS A 106 10.83 -13.46 6.37
C LYS A 106 10.08 -13.71 5.07
N GLU A 107 10.23 -12.80 4.11
CA GLU A 107 9.51 -12.84 2.84
C GLU A 107 10.46 -12.58 1.67
N LYS A 108 10.13 -13.11 0.50
CA LYS A 108 10.82 -12.75 -0.75
C LYS A 108 10.05 -11.62 -1.43
N LEU A 109 10.78 -10.66 -1.99
CA LEU A 109 10.21 -9.58 -2.76
C LEU A 109 10.82 -9.53 -4.16
N PRO A 110 10.01 -9.34 -5.22
CA PRO A 110 10.54 -9.10 -6.55
C PRO A 110 11.17 -7.70 -6.67
N ASP A 111 10.55 -6.66 -6.10
CA ASP A 111 11.02 -5.28 -6.17
C ASP A 111 10.60 -4.50 -4.90
N PHE A 112 11.55 -3.81 -4.25
CA PHE A 112 11.32 -2.94 -3.10
C PHE A 112 11.94 -1.57 -3.38
N VAL A 113 11.19 -0.48 -3.20
CA VAL A 113 11.78 0.87 -3.30
C VAL A 113 11.49 1.73 -2.09
N PHE A 114 10.27 1.69 -1.53
CA PHE A 114 9.92 2.49 -0.35
C PHE A 114 9.15 1.68 0.70
N LEU A 115 9.46 1.90 1.98
CA LEU A 115 8.66 1.39 3.10
C LEU A 115 7.59 2.42 3.49
N GLU A 116 6.38 1.94 3.66
CA GLU A 116 5.24 2.70 4.15
C GLU A 116 4.51 1.89 5.23
N THR A 117 3.73 2.57 6.07
CA THR A 117 2.83 1.90 7.01
C THR A 117 1.47 2.61 6.99
N GLN A 118 0.40 1.84 7.11
CA GLN A 118 -0.96 2.34 7.07
C GLN A 118 -1.90 1.34 7.73
N ASP A 119 -2.87 1.83 8.50
CA ASP A 119 -3.97 1.02 9.02
C ASP A 119 -4.97 0.78 7.88
N LEU A 120 -5.03 -0.44 7.35
CA LEU A 120 -5.88 -0.83 6.23
C LEU A 120 -7.13 -1.59 6.66
N ASP A 121 -7.14 -2.18 7.86
CA ASP A 121 -8.27 -2.96 8.37
C ASP A 121 -9.07 -2.22 9.48
N ASN A 122 -8.61 -1.04 9.89
CA ASN A 122 -9.15 -0.19 10.96
C ASN A 122 -9.08 -0.85 12.35
N ASP A 123 -8.10 -1.72 12.61
CA ASP A 123 -7.88 -2.34 13.92
C ASP A 123 -7.00 -1.49 14.86
N GLY A 124 -6.52 -0.32 14.40
CA GLY A 124 -5.63 0.58 15.13
C GLY A 124 -4.16 0.19 15.07
N ARG A 125 -3.83 -0.91 14.39
CA ARG A 125 -2.48 -1.33 14.03
C ARG A 125 -2.28 -1.05 12.54
N ARG A 126 -1.02 -0.84 12.17
CA ARG A 126 -0.66 -0.48 10.81
C ARG A 126 -0.04 -1.67 10.11
N GLU A 127 -0.56 -2.01 8.94
CA GLU A 127 0.11 -2.89 8.00
C GLU A 127 1.44 -2.28 7.57
N ILE A 128 2.40 -3.15 7.27
CA ILE A 128 3.65 -2.77 6.66
C ILE A 128 3.49 -2.90 5.15
N LEU A 129 3.78 -1.82 4.42
CA LEU A 129 3.69 -1.79 2.98
C LEU A 129 5.06 -1.56 2.36
N THR A 130 5.28 -2.20 1.22
CA THR A 130 6.37 -1.83 0.33
C THR A 130 5.83 -1.33 -0.98
N ARG A 131 6.42 -0.24 -1.47
CA ARG A 131 5.92 0.48 -2.63
C ARG A 131 6.98 0.55 -3.73
N THR A 132 6.55 0.32 -4.97
CA THR A 132 7.35 0.56 -6.18
C THR A 132 7.14 1.98 -6.74
N PRO A 133 8.05 2.50 -7.58
CA PRO A 133 7.85 3.77 -8.26
C PRO A 133 6.60 3.73 -9.14
N PRO A 134 5.91 4.88 -9.33
CA PRO A 134 4.75 4.94 -10.20
C PRO A 134 5.12 4.66 -11.66
N ASN A 135 4.24 3.99 -12.38
CA ASN A 135 4.28 3.94 -13.85
C ASN A 135 3.81 5.27 -14.46
N MET A 136 3.80 5.37 -15.81
CA MET A 136 3.38 6.60 -16.52
C MET A 136 1.97 7.08 -16.18
N ASN A 137 1.10 6.19 -15.70
CA ASN A 137 -0.28 6.51 -15.32
C ASN A 137 -0.43 6.66 -13.79
N GLY A 138 0.69 6.73 -13.04
CA GLY A 138 0.70 6.92 -11.60
C GLY A 138 0.47 5.65 -10.76
N ASN A 139 0.26 4.48 -11.37
CA ASN A 139 0.03 3.24 -10.64
C ASN A 139 1.32 2.76 -9.98
N CYS A 140 1.27 2.44 -8.70
CA CYS A 140 2.39 1.87 -7.94
C CYS A 140 2.05 0.43 -7.52
N GLY A 141 3.06 -0.43 -7.43
CA GLY A 141 2.94 -1.74 -6.79
C GLY A 141 3.04 -1.60 -5.28
N TYR A 142 2.15 -2.26 -4.55
CA TYR A 142 2.12 -2.32 -3.09
C TYR A 142 2.11 -3.77 -2.65
N ASN A 143 3.16 -4.22 -1.96
CA ASN A 143 3.12 -5.46 -1.21
C ASN A 143 2.70 -5.14 0.22
N ILE A 144 1.71 -5.88 0.73
CA ILE A 144 1.09 -5.62 2.03
C ILE A 144 1.42 -6.78 2.95
N PHE A 145 1.94 -6.46 4.14
CA PHE A 145 2.34 -7.42 5.16
C PHE A 145 1.56 -7.18 6.45
N TYR A 146 1.01 -8.25 7.00
CA TYR A 146 0.14 -8.23 8.17
C TYR A 146 0.82 -8.89 9.36
N LEU A 147 0.75 -8.25 10.53
CA LEU A 147 1.22 -8.83 11.79
C LEU A 147 0.11 -9.70 12.39
N SER A 148 0.23 -11.02 12.22
CA SER A 148 -0.73 -11.99 12.75
C SER A 148 -0.45 -12.32 14.21
N GLU A 149 -1.43 -12.08 15.08
CA GLU A 149 -1.40 -12.59 16.45
C GLU A 149 -1.52 -14.11 16.49
N LYS A 150 -2.32 -14.70 15.60
CA LYS A 150 -2.53 -16.15 15.54
C LYS A 150 -1.24 -16.89 15.19
N ARG A 151 -0.43 -16.32 14.29
CA ARG A 151 0.85 -16.89 13.86
C ARG A 151 2.05 -16.35 14.64
N GLN A 152 1.82 -15.35 15.51
CA GLN A 152 2.87 -14.64 16.23
C GLN A 152 3.97 -14.11 15.28
N GLY A 153 3.56 -13.51 14.15
CA GLY A 153 4.51 -13.10 13.13
C GLY A 153 3.92 -12.34 11.95
N VAL A 154 4.80 -11.73 11.17
CA VAL A 154 4.49 -10.97 9.96
C VAL A 154 4.48 -11.90 8.75
N HIS A 155 3.47 -11.75 7.89
CA HIS A 155 3.38 -12.50 6.64
C HIS A 155 2.78 -11.66 5.51
N PHE A 156 3.03 -12.08 4.27
CA PHE A 156 2.43 -11.45 3.10
C PHE A 156 0.91 -11.67 3.03
N SER A 157 0.17 -10.58 2.84
CA SER A 157 -1.30 -10.56 2.91
C SER A 157 -2.00 -10.08 1.63
N GLY A 158 -1.25 -9.48 0.70
CA GLY A 158 -1.81 -9.07 -0.58
C GLY A 158 -0.86 -8.22 -1.40
N TYR A 159 -1.18 -8.10 -2.69
CA TYR A 159 -0.51 -7.20 -3.62
C TYR A 159 -1.55 -6.38 -4.39
N LEU A 160 -1.31 -5.07 -4.49
CA LEU A 160 -2.12 -4.15 -5.29
C LEU A 160 -1.22 -3.40 -6.26
N PHE A 161 -1.67 -3.18 -7.51
CA PHE A 161 -0.93 -2.37 -8.48
C PHE A 161 -1.77 -1.20 -8.98
N GLY A 162 -1.74 -0.06 -8.31
CA GLY A 162 -2.67 1.03 -8.59
C GLY A 162 -2.59 2.14 -7.55
N ARG A 163 -3.75 2.73 -7.26
CA ARG A 163 -4.00 3.61 -6.12
C ARG A 163 -5.00 2.92 -5.20
N PHE A 164 -4.96 3.18 -3.91
CA PHE A 164 -5.96 2.66 -2.99
C PHE A 164 -6.20 3.63 -1.84
N GLU A 165 -7.37 3.48 -1.21
CA GLU A 165 -7.80 4.24 -0.04
C GLU A 165 -8.43 3.27 0.97
N PRO A 166 -8.00 3.28 2.24
CA PRO A 166 -8.71 2.57 3.29
C PRO A 166 -10.13 3.12 3.44
N MET A 167 -11.06 2.21 3.69
CA MET A 167 -12.48 2.49 3.84
C MET A 167 -12.96 1.95 5.20
N PRO A 168 -14.08 2.46 5.74
CA PRO A 168 -14.67 1.90 6.95
C PRO A 168 -14.95 0.40 6.84
N ASN A 169 -15.05 -0.28 7.98
CA ASN A 169 -15.39 -1.71 8.08
C ASN A 169 -14.33 -2.65 7.47
N ALA A 170 -13.05 -2.34 7.66
CA ALA A 170 -11.93 -3.17 7.19
C ALA A 170 -11.96 -3.38 5.66
N GLN A 171 -12.31 -2.33 4.93
CA GLN A 171 -12.39 -2.34 3.48
C GLN A 171 -11.28 -1.50 2.86
N VAL A 172 -10.91 -1.82 1.62
CA VAL A 172 -9.97 -1.03 0.82
C VAL A 172 -10.59 -0.79 -0.55
N HIS A 173 -10.74 0.49 -0.92
CA HIS A 173 -11.11 0.87 -2.27
C HIS A 173 -9.85 0.99 -3.13
N TYR A 174 -9.78 0.19 -4.17
CA TYR A 174 -8.65 0.14 -5.08
C TYR A 174 -9.05 0.66 -6.47
N ILE A 175 -8.12 1.41 -7.09
CA ILE A 175 -8.28 2.01 -8.40
C ILE A 175 -7.03 1.72 -9.24
N TYR A 176 -7.25 1.09 -10.39
CA TYR A 176 -6.26 0.97 -11.46
C TYR A 176 -6.62 1.90 -12.60
N GLU A 177 -5.73 2.85 -12.91
CA GLU A 177 -5.99 3.89 -13.92
C GLU A 177 -6.02 3.34 -15.36
N GLY A 178 -5.54 2.11 -15.58
CA GLY A 178 -5.50 1.52 -16.91
C GLY A 178 -4.52 2.21 -17.86
N SER A 179 -4.74 1.96 -19.15
CA SER A 179 -4.03 2.56 -20.31
C SER A 179 -4.97 2.52 -21.51
N TRP A 180 -4.61 3.10 -22.65
CA TRP A 180 -5.42 2.95 -23.87
C TRP A 180 -5.59 1.48 -24.34
N TYR A 181 -4.75 0.56 -23.85
CA TYR A 181 -4.79 -0.89 -24.13
C TYR A 181 -5.08 -1.76 -22.90
N MET A 182 -5.25 -1.17 -21.71
CA MET A 182 -5.56 -1.89 -20.47
C MET A 182 -6.81 -1.28 -19.82
N PRO A 183 -7.65 -2.09 -19.17
CA PRO A 183 -8.86 -1.57 -18.54
C PRO A 183 -8.54 -0.54 -17.46
N TYR A 184 -9.44 0.43 -17.31
CA TYR A 184 -9.61 1.13 -16.05
C TYR A 184 -10.44 0.24 -15.12
N THR A 185 -10.02 0.07 -13.86
CA THR A 185 -10.70 -0.82 -12.92
C THR A 185 -10.82 -0.17 -11.55
N GLN A 186 -11.98 -0.33 -10.91
CA GLN A 186 -12.16 -0.09 -9.49
C GLN A 186 -12.63 -1.36 -8.79
N THR A 187 -12.01 -1.69 -7.66
CA THR A 187 -12.29 -2.91 -6.90
C THR A 187 -12.44 -2.56 -5.43
N LEU A 188 -13.47 -3.12 -4.78
CA LEU A 188 -13.56 -3.11 -3.32
C LEU A 188 -12.96 -4.41 -2.80
N TYR A 189 -11.99 -4.28 -1.91
CA TYR A 189 -11.43 -5.38 -1.14
C TYR A 189 -11.95 -5.34 0.29
N GLU A 190 -12.04 -6.51 0.91
CA GLU A 190 -12.32 -6.70 2.33
C GLU A 190 -11.20 -7.51 2.98
N TRP A 191 -10.82 -7.12 4.19
CA TRP A 191 -9.95 -7.92 5.03
C TRP A 191 -10.70 -9.13 5.56
N ARG A 192 -10.19 -10.32 5.24
CA ARG A 192 -10.74 -11.60 5.70
C ARG A 192 -9.60 -12.57 5.96
N ASN A 193 -9.56 -13.11 7.18
CA ASN A 193 -8.52 -14.05 7.59
C ASN A 193 -7.10 -13.53 7.31
N GLU A 194 -6.83 -12.28 7.69
CA GLU A 194 -5.51 -11.63 7.55
C GLU A 194 -5.07 -11.44 6.09
N LYS A 195 -6.01 -11.45 5.14
CA LYS A 195 -5.76 -11.23 3.70
C LYS A 195 -6.77 -10.26 3.11
N LEU A 196 -6.35 -9.52 2.07
CA LEU A 196 -7.25 -8.73 1.25
C LEU A 196 -7.93 -9.62 0.22
N ILE A 197 -9.26 -9.66 0.25
CA ILE A 197 -10.09 -10.45 -0.66
C ILE A 197 -10.93 -9.49 -1.52
N PRO A 198 -10.87 -9.58 -2.86
CA PRO A 198 -11.71 -8.74 -3.71
C PRO A 198 -13.17 -9.17 -3.55
N VAL A 199 -14.09 -8.21 -3.40
CA VAL A 199 -15.52 -8.46 -3.19
C VAL A 199 -16.32 -8.11 -4.43
N ARG A 200 -16.03 -6.96 -5.02
CA ARG A 200 -16.71 -6.47 -6.21
C ARG A 200 -15.77 -5.61 -7.04
N GLU A 201 -15.93 -5.68 -8.35
CA GLU A 201 -15.12 -4.95 -9.30
C GLU A 201 -15.99 -4.41 -10.43
N VAL A 202 -15.67 -3.20 -10.86
CA VAL A 202 -16.14 -2.65 -12.13
C VAL A 202 -14.92 -2.32 -12.99
N SER A 203 -14.97 -2.76 -14.24
CA SER A 203 -13.90 -2.54 -15.21
C SER A 203 -14.47 -1.93 -16.48
N VAL A 204 -13.76 -0.94 -17.02
CA VAL A 204 -14.08 -0.25 -18.27
C VAL A 204 -12.92 -0.44 -19.24
N GLU A 205 -13.21 -1.09 -20.37
CA GLU A 205 -12.20 -1.39 -21.40
C GLU A 205 -12.70 -0.98 -22.80
N LEU A 206 -11.79 -0.61 -23.69
CA LEU A 206 -12.13 -0.46 -25.10
C LEU A 206 -12.45 -1.81 -25.72
N LYS A 207 -13.48 -1.88 -26.56
CA LYS A 207 -13.81 -3.11 -27.30
C LYS A 207 -12.70 -3.58 -28.23
N LYS A 208 -11.94 -2.62 -28.74
CA LYS A 208 -10.75 -2.81 -29.56
C LYS A 208 -9.73 -1.83 -29.05
N ALA A 209 -8.50 -2.27 -28.81
CA ALA A 209 -7.37 -1.42 -28.44
C ALA A 209 -6.96 -0.53 -29.63
N ASN A 210 -7.84 0.39 -30.01
CA ASN A 210 -7.69 1.30 -31.12
C ASN A 210 -8.32 2.63 -30.72
N MET A 211 -7.49 3.67 -30.64
CA MET A 211 -7.90 5.02 -30.26
C MET A 211 -8.92 5.67 -31.22
N ARG A 212 -9.15 5.07 -32.40
CA ARG A 212 -10.13 5.56 -33.39
C ARG A 212 -11.58 5.20 -33.05
N THR A 213 -11.80 4.20 -32.17
CA THR A 213 -13.14 3.76 -31.80
C THR A 213 -13.35 3.92 -30.30
N ASN A 214 -14.36 4.70 -29.90
CA ASN A 214 -14.69 4.92 -28.48
C ASN A 214 -15.71 3.90 -27.93
N ALA A 215 -15.92 2.78 -28.62
CA ALA A 215 -16.82 1.75 -28.13
C ALA A 215 -16.16 1.01 -26.97
N GLN A 216 -16.87 0.90 -25.84
CA GLN A 216 -16.35 0.30 -24.62
C GLN A 216 -17.24 -0.83 -24.10
N TRP A 217 -16.63 -1.71 -23.30
CA TRP A 217 -17.32 -2.62 -22.42
C TRP A 217 -17.24 -2.10 -20.99
N ILE A 218 -18.35 -2.18 -20.28
CA ILE A 218 -18.37 -2.16 -18.81
C ILE A 218 -18.62 -3.59 -18.34
N THR A 219 -17.73 -4.08 -17.48
CA THR A 219 -17.81 -5.40 -16.86
C THR A 219 -17.98 -5.21 -15.37
N PHE A 220 -18.92 -5.92 -14.77
CA PHE A 220 -19.09 -5.99 -13.33
C PHE A 220 -18.91 -7.43 -12.87
N SER A 221 -18.12 -7.60 -11.81
CA SER A 221 -17.77 -8.89 -11.25
C SER A 221 -17.94 -8.86 -9.73
N GLU A 222 -18.32 -10.00 -9.16
CA GLU A 222 -18.44 -10.17 -7.71
C GLU A 222 -17.80 -11.47 -7.26
N ASN A 223 -17.35 -11.48 -6.01
CA ASN A 223 -16.83 -12.68 -5.38
C ASN A 223 -18.01 -13.58 -4.94
N PRO A 224 -18.15 -14.79 -5.51
CA PRO A 224 -19.28 -15.65 -5.20
C PRO A 224 -19.20 -16.29 -3.82
N THR A 225 -18.00 -16.50 -3.29
CA THR A 225 -17.75 -17.25 -2.05
C THR A 225 -17.21 -16.38 -0.93
N TYR A 226 -16.74 -15.17 -1.26
CA TYR A 226 -16.19 -14.17 -0.35
C TYR A 226 -15.00 -14.65 0.51
N ASP A 227 -14.38 -15.78 0.15
CA ASP A 227 -13.24 -16.39 0.85
C ASP A 227 -12.05 -16.70 -0.09
N LYS A 228 -12.27 -16.59 -1.40
CA LYS A 228 -11.28 -16.83 -2.44
C LYS A 228 -10.89 -15.54 -3.13
N ASP A 229 -9.65 -15.48 -3.61
CA ASP A 229 -9.16 -14.39 -4.45
C ASP A 229 -9.65 -14.56 -5.90
N THR A 230 -10.97 -14.58 -6.10
CA THR A 230 -11.57 -14.79 -7.43
C THR A 230 -12.89 -14.04 -7.55
N LEU A 231 -12.99 -13.28 -8.64
CA LEU A 231 -14.20 -12.59 -9.05
C LEU A 231 -14.86 -13.32 -10.21
N VAL A 232 -16.19 -13.34 -10.23
CA VAL A 232 -16.99 -13.91 -11.32
C VAL A 232 -17.80 -12.80 -11.99
N VAL A 233 -17.70 -12.72 -13.31
CA VAL A 233 -18.46 -11.75 -14.11
C VAL A 233 -19.96 -11.97 -13.93
N LYS A 234 -20.66 -10.93 -13.49
CA LYS A 234 -22.12 -10.92 -13.37
C LYS A 234 -22.79 -10.33 -14.60
N PHE A 235 -22.20 -9.27 -15.18
CA PHE A 235 -22.63 -8.76 -16.47
C PHE A 235 -21.49 -8.08 -17.23
N LYS A 236 -21.64 -8.03 -18.56
CA LYS A 236 -20.81 -7.27 -19.48
C LYS A 236 -21.69 -6.56 -20.50
N LYS A 237 -21.64 -5.22 -20.56
CA LYS A 237 -22.51 -4.42 -21.42
C LYS A 237 -21.73 -3.44 -22.28
N THR A 238 -22.22 -3.22 -23.50
CA THR A 238 -21.65 -2.22 -24.41
C THR A 238 -22.07 -0.85 -23.96
N TYR A 239 -21.12 0.09 -23.90
CA TYR A 239 -21.41 1.51 -23.74
C TYR A 239 -20.78 2.32 -24.87
N ARG A 240 -21.49 3.38 -25.31
CA ARG A 240 -21.06 4.27 -26.41
C ARG A 240 -20.90 5.73 -25.98
N GLU A 241 -21.15 6.07 -24.72
CA GLU A 241 -21.14 7.47 -24.22
C GLU A 241 -20.04 7.73 -23.20
N ARG A 242 -19.41 8.92 -23.28
CA ARG A 242 -18.31 9.40 -22.40
C ARG A 242 -18.65 9.55 -20.90
N LYS A 243 -19.86 9.21 -20.43
CA LYS A 243 -20.31 9.41 -19.03
C LYS A 243 -19.90 8.26 -18.09
N HIS A 244 -18.69 7.72 -18.25
CA HIS A 244 -18.20 6.55 -17.50
C HIS A 244 -17.94 6.84 -16.02
N ALA A 245 -17.45 8.04 -15.70
CA ALA A 245 -17.14 8.44 -14.33
C ALA A 245 -18.35 8.29 -13.41
N LYS A 246 -19.51 8.85 -13.81
CA LYS A 246 -20.73 8.78 -12.99
C LYS A 246 -21.20 7.36 -12.68
N LEU A 247 -21.12 6.43 -13.64
CA LEU A 247 -21.57 5.05 -13.42
C LEU A 247 -20.65 4.33 -12.44
N VAL A 248 -19.34 4.45 -12.64
CA VAL A 248 -18.34 3.87 -11.75
C VAL A 248 -18.44 4.47 -10.34
N ASP A 249 -18.54 5.80 -10.26
CA ASP A 249 -18.70 6.52 -9.00
C ASP A 249 -20.01 6.11 -8.28
N GLU A 250 -21.10 5.86 -9.01
CA GLU A 250 -22.35 5.35 -8.44
C GLU A 250 -22.24 3.92 -7.92
N PHE A 251 -21.40 3.05 -8.49
CA PHE A 251 -21.20 1.66 -8.02
C PHE A 251 -20.63 1.60 -6.60
N PHE A 252 -19.74 2.53 -6.24
CA PHE A 252 -19.14 2.59 -4.90
C PHE A 252 -19.76 3.69 -4.02
N GLY A 253 -20.37 4.74 -4.59
CA GLY A 253 -20.87 5.92 -3.89
C GLY A 253 -22.25 5.81 -3.25
N LYS A 254 -23.06 4.78 -3.55
CA LYS A 254 -24.37 4.56 -2.90
C LYS A 254 -24.32 3.47 -1.84
N LYS A 255 -23.67 3.75 -0.70
CA LYS A 255 -23.96 3.14 0.62
C LYS A 255 -23.23 3.85 1.78
N GLN A 256 -23.22 5.19 1.78
CA GLN A 256 -22.67 5.98 2.89
C GLN A 256 -23.69 6.94 3.54
N THR A 257 -25.00 6.74 3.34
CA THR A 257 -26.03 7.63 3.92
C THR A 257 -27.17 6.92 4.66
N GLU A 258 -26.98 5.67 5.04
CA GLU A 258 -27.91 4.97 5.95
C GLU A 258 -27.10 4.01 6.84
N GLN A 259 -26.55 4.55 7.94
CA GLN A 259 -26.41 3.90 9.25
C GLN A 259 -25.89 4.92 10.27
#